data_AF-A0A1C4LA71-F1
#
_entry.id   AF-A0A1C4LA71-F1
#
_cell.length_a   1.000
_cell.length_b   1.000
_cell.length_c   1.000
_cell.angle_alpha   90.00
_cell.angle_beta   90.00
_cell.angle_gamma   90.00
#
_symmetry.space_group_name_H-M   'P 1'
#
loop_
_entity.id
_entity.type
_entity.pdbx_description
1 polymer ?
#
loop_
_entity_poly.entity_id
_entity_poly.type
_entity_poly.pdbx_seq_one_letter_code
_entity_poly.pdbx_strand_id
1 'polypeptide(L)'
;MATAAATGAGIALPLFGAATAHAADQTTWDRVAFCETGGSWHSDTGNGFYGGLAITQDTWDQYGGDAYAQRPDLASEADQIAVAETMLTELGPGAWPGCEEGTGLLQTPAPTGPAAQPTPAQPGEHTPSTGP
;
A
#
# COMPACT_ATOMS: atom_id res chain seq x y z
N MET A 1 37.83 -46.77 37.76
CA MET A 1 38.18 -45.34 37.88
C MET A 1 38.98 -44.95 36.65
N ALA A 2 38.44 -44.10 35.78
CA ALA A 2 39.17 -43.38 34.73
C ALA A 2 38.31 -42.17 34.32
N THR A 3 39.00 -41.07 34.08
CA THR A 3 38.59 -39.67 34.16
C THR A 3 37.96 -39.10 32.89
N ALA A 4 37.22 -38.00 33.08
CA ALA A 4 36.52 -37.18 32.09
C ALA A 4 37.41 -36.59 30.96
N ALA A 5 36.80 -36.19 29.84
CA ALA A 5 36.52 -34.77 29.50
C ALA A 5 36.25 -34.52 28.00
N ALA A 6 35.27 -33.63 27.73
CA ALA A 6 35.27 -32.56 26.71
C ALA A 6 35.28 -32.99 25.21
N THR A 7 34.65 -32.33 24.22
CA THR A 7 34.14 -30.96 24.04
C THR A 7 33.52 -30.91 22.63
N GLY A 8 32.52 -30.04 22.42
CA GLY A 8 32.24 -29.50 21.09
C GLY A 8 30.82 -29.69 20.55
N ALA A 9 29.83 -29.07 21.19
CA ALA A 9 28.56 -28.76 20.52
C ALA A 9 28.81 -27.58 19.56
N GLY A 10 28.95 -27.85 18.26
CA GLY A 10 28.95 -26.81 17.23
C GLY A 10 27.53 -26.33 17.00
N ILE A 11 27.10 -25.30 17.74
CA ILE A 11 25.84 -24.60 17.43
C ILE A 11 26.13 -23.68 16.25
N ALA A 12 25.93 -24.20 15.03
CA ALA A 12 25.75 -23.35 13.87
C ALA A 12 24.42 -22.62 14.05
N LEU A 13 24.46 -21.42 14.65
CA LEU A 13 23.32 -20.52 14.66
C LEU A 13 23.03 -20.16 13.20
N PRO A 14 21.86 -20.51 12.64
CA PRO A 14 21.43 -19.88 11.41
C PRO A 14 21.31 -18.39 11.72
N LEU A 15 22.10 -17.57 11.04
CA LEU A 15 21.85 -16.15 10.94
C LEU A 15 20.52 -16.01 10.22
N PHE A 16 19.42 -16.01 10.97
CA PHE A 16 18.17 -15.45 10.51
C PHE A 16 18.49 -14.00 10.17
N GLY A 17 18.54 -13.71 8.86
CA GLY A 17 18.65 -12.35 8.37
C GLY A 17 17.57 -11.54 9.08
N ALA A 18 17.97 -10.48 9.77
CA ALA A 18 17.03 -9.49 10.26
C ALA A 18 16.32 -8.95 9.01
N ALA A 19 15.11 -9.44 8.75
CA ALA A 19 14.20 -8.78 7.85
C ALA A 19 13.86 -7.44 8.52
N THR A 20 14.62 -6.40 8.21
CA THR A 20 14.20 -5.02 8.44
C THR A 20 13.17 -4.66 7.38
N ALA A 21 12.08 -5.40 7.32
CA ALA A 21 10.88 -5.00 6.60
C ALA A 21 9.96 -4.31 7.63
N HIS A 22 9.04 -3.46 7.21
CA HIS A 22 8.00 -2.79 8.00
C HIS A 22 8.32 -1.38 8.53
N ALA A 23 9.55 -1.04 8.95
CA ALA A 23 9.84 0.33 9.38
C ALA A 23 10.20 1.27 8.22
N ALA A 24 10.93 0.79 7.22
CA ALA A 24 11.24 1.57 6.02
C ALA A 24 9.99 1.76 5.13
N ASP A 25 9.10 0.77 5.13
CA ASP A 25 7.88 0.75 4.31
C ASP A 25 6.81 1.73 4.84
N GLN A 26 6.60 1.80 6.17
CA GLN A 26 5.78 2.86 6.77
C GLN A 26 6.25 4.25 6.34
N THR A 27 7.56 4.51 6.35
CA THR A 27 8.06 5.83 5.94
C THR A 27 7.79 6.15 4.47
N THR A 28 7.68 5.14 3.60
CA THR A 28 7.31 5.35 2.18
C THR A 28 5.85 5.73 2.09
N TRP A 29 4.98 4.99 2.77
CA TRP A 29 3.55 5.29 2.79
C TRP A 29 3.20 6.59 3.50
N ASP A 30 3.95 7.00 4.52
CA ASP A 30 3.87 8.33 5.13
C ASP A 30 4.19 9.44 4.13
N ARG A 31 5.22 9.24 3.28
CA ARG A 31 5.58 10.21 2.23
C ARG A 31 4.50 10.31 1.17
N VAL A 32 3.89 9.18 0.79
CA VAL A 32 2.73 9.15 -0.11
C VAL A 32 1.56 9.89 0.54
N ALA A 33 1.21 9.56 1.79
CA ALA A 33 0.11 10.20 2.49
C ALA A 33 0.32 11.70 2.67
N PHE A 34 1.56 12.14 2.91
CA PHE A 34 1.90 13.56 2.94
C PHE A 34 1.68 14.25 1.58
N CYS A 35 2.04 13.59 0.48
CA CYS A 35 1.82 14.12 -0.86
C CYS A 35 0.33 14.17 -1.23
N GLU A 36 -0.41 13.10 -0.95
CA GLU A 36 -1.83 12.93 -1.31
C GLU A 36 -2.76 13.81 -0.47
N THR A 37 -2.56 13.83 0.85
CA THR A 37 -3.51 14.43 1.81
C THR A 37 -2.87 15.32 2.86
N GLY A 38 -1.57 15.62 2.76
CA GLY A 38 -0.83 16.32 3.81
C GLY A 38 -0.59 15.47 5.06
N GLY A 39 -0.76 14.14 4.97
CA GLY A 39 -0.53 13.18 6.06
C GLY A 39 -1.78 12.92 6.89
N SER A 40 -2.97 13.27 6.40
CA SER A 40 -4.23 13.09 7.12
C SER A 40 -4.83 11.72 6.82
N TRP A 41 -4.49 10.72 7.64
CA TRP A 41 -4.99 9.34 7.50
C TRP A 41 -6.51 9.18 7.60
N HIS A 42 -7.20 10.16 8.18
CA HIS A 42 -8.67 10.19 8.28
C HIS A 42 -9.29 11.26 7.35
N SER A 43 -8.64 11.58 6.23
CA SER A 43 -9.13 12.57 5.28
C SER A 43 -10.46 12.14 4.65
N ASP A 44 -11.47 12.99 4.76
CA ASP A 44 -12.73 12.94 4.00
C ASP A 44 -13.13 14.37 3.65
N THR A 45 -12.75 14.82 2.46
CA THR A 45 -13.02 16.18 1.98
C THR A 45 -14.25 16.27 1.09
N GLY A 46 -14.94 15.15 0.86
CA GLY A 46 -16.06 15.07 -0.09
C GLY A 46 -15.65 15.11 -1.58
N ASN A 47 -14.38 14.87 -1.91
CA ASN A 47 -13.87 14.81 -3.28
C ASN A 47 -13.94 13.41 -3.91
N GLY A 48 -14.46 12.40 -3.18
CA GLY A 48 -14.56 11.01 -3.63
C GLY A 48 -13.35 10.14 -3.32
N PHE A 49 -12.31 10.70 -2.70
CA PHE A 49 -11.13 10.00 -2.21
C PHE A 49 -11.09 10.05 -0.68
N TYR A 50 -10.62 8.97 -0.07
CA TYR A 50 -10.67 8.79 1.37
C TYR A 50 -9.31 8.35 1.92
N GLY A 51 -9.09 8.68 3.18
CA GLY A 51 -7.95 8.23 3.95
C GLY A 51 -6.65 8.94 3.58
N GLY A 52 -5.54 8.47 4.14
CA GLY A 52 -4.24 9.10 3.96
C GLY A 52 -3.71 8.96 2.53
N LEU A 53 -4.04 7.85 1.86
CA LEU A 53 -3.52 7.46 0.56
C LEU A 53 -4.45 7.80 -0.61
N ALA A 54 -5.48 8.64 -0.36
CA ALA A 54 -6.47 9.07 -1.34
C ALA A 54 -7.03 7.91 -2.18
N ILE A 55 -7.64 6.92 -1.53
CA ILE A 55 -8.23 5.75 -2.19
C ILE A 55 -9.73 6.00 -2.41
N THR A 56 -10.27 5.67 -3.59
CA THR A 56 -11.71 5.74 -3.86
C THR A 56 -12.45 4.58 -3.21
N GLN A 57 -13.76 4.73 -2.96
CA GLN A 57 -14.58 3.64 -2.41
C GLN A 57 -14.54 2.38 -3.29
N ASP A 58 -14.76 2.53 -4.60
CA ASP A 58 -14.73 1.39 -5.52
C ASP A 58 -13.38 0.65 -5.54
N THR A 59 -12.28 1.38 -5.39
CA THR A 59 -10.95 0.75 -5.30
C THR A 59 -10.79 0.06 -3.96
N TRP A 60 -11.18 0.70 -2.86
CA TRP A 60 -11.14 0.09 -1.53
C TRP A 60 -11.87 -1.26 -1.50
N ASP A 61 -13.09 -1.30 -2.03
CA ASP A 61 -13.89 -2.51 -2.08
C ASP A 61 -13.29 -3.57 -3.02
N GLN A 62 -12.76 -3.16 -4.18
CA GLN A 62 -12.13 -4.09 -5.14
C GLN A 62 -10.88 -4.78 -4.58
N TYR A 63 -10.11 -4.09 -3.74
CA TYR A 63 -8.87 -4.62 -3.15
C TYR A 63 -9.07 -5.20 -1.74
N GLY A 64 -10.32 -5.48 -1.34
CA GLY A 64 -10.64 -6.19 -0.09
C GLY A 64 -10.54 -5.33 1.17
N GLY A 65 -10.64 -4.00 1.02
CA GLY A 65 -10.62 -3.06 2.12
C GLY A 65 -11.82 -3.17 3.06
N ASP A 66 -12.94 -3.67 2.55
CA ASP A 66 -14.18 -3.92 3.29
C ASP A 66 -13.99 -4.87 4.49
N ALA A 67 -12.97 -5.73 4.45
CA ALA A 67 -12.55 -6.57 5.56
C ALA A 67 -12.00 -5.79 6.77
N TYR A 68 -11.47 -4.59 6.55
CA TYR A 68 -10.90 -3.73 7.58
C TYR A 68 -11.88 -2.66 8.05
N ALA A 69 -12.51 -1.95 7.10
CA ALA A 69 -13.49 -0.92 7.38
C ALA A 69 -14.40 -0.67 6.17
N GLN A 70 -15.54 -0.02 6.41
CA GLN A 70 -16.46 0.38 5.32
C GLN A 70 -15.86 1.42 4.36
N ARG A 71 -14.84 2.16 4.79
CA ARG A 71 -14.20 3.23 4.03
C ARG A 71 -12.73 3.38 4.44
N PRO A 72 -11.83 3.83 3.54
CA PRO A 72 -10.41 3.98 3.85
C PRO A 72 -10.13 4.87 5.08
N ASP A 73 -10.76 6.03 5.20
CA ASP A 73 -10.53 6.97 6.31
C ASP A 73 -11.03 6.46 7.67
N LEU A 74 -11.90 5.45 7.68
CA LEU A 74 -12.37 4.80 8.89
C LEU A 74 -11.44 3.65 9.33
N ALA A 75 -10.53 3.22 8.45
CA ALA A 75 -9.55 2.18 8.74
C ALA A 75 -8.31 2.76 9.43
N SER A 76 -7.57 1.91 10.13
CA SER A 76 -6.27 2.33 10.66
C SER A 76 -5.28 2.60 9.53
N GLU A 77 -4.25 3.39 9.79
CA GLU A 77 -3.14 3.62 8.85
C GLU A 77 -2.56 2.30 8.32
N ALA A 78 -2.32 1.33 9.21
CA ALA A 78 -1.76 0.04 8.82
C ALA A 78 -2.70 -0.76 7.89
N ASP A 79 -4.01 -0.67 8.09
CA ASP A 79 -5.00 -1.32 7.23
C ASP A 79 -5.06 -0.66 5.85
N GLN A 80 -4.99 0.67 5.79
CA GLN A 80 -4.91 1.41 4.53
C GLN A 80 -3.64 1.04 3.76
N ILE A 81 -2.51 0.92 4.45
CA ILE A 81 -1.23 0.49 3.87
C ILE A 81 -1.34 -0.94 3.33
N ALA A 82 -1.97 -1.88 4.05
CA ALA A 82 -2.10 -3.26 3.59
C ALA A 82 -2.88 -3.36 2.26
N VAL A 83 -3.95 -2.58 2.11
CA VAL A 83 -4.71 -2.49 0.85
C VAL A 83 -3.86 -1.82 -0.24
N ALA A 84 -3.15 -0.75 0.10
CA ALA A 84 -2.27 -0.04 -0.83
C ALA A 84 -1.09 -0.89 -1.32
N GLU A 85 -0.52 -1.77 -0.50
CA GLU A 85 0.51 -2.72 -0.93
C GLU A 85 -0.01 -3.72 -1.96
N THR A 86 -1.28 -4.12 -1.82
CA THR A 86 -1.96 -4.96 -2.81
C THR A 86 -2.15 -4.20 -4.13
N MET A 87 -2.65 -2.96 -4.05
CA MET A 87 -2.76 -2.07 -5.22
C MET A 87 -1.41 -1.82 -5.89
N LEU A 88 -0.34 -1.59 -5.12
CA LEU A 88 1.01 -1.38 -5.62
C LEU A 88 1.54 -2.61 -6.37
N THR A 89 1.21 -3.80 -5.89
CA THR A 89 1.60 -5.06 -6.54
C THR A 89 0.91 -5.25 -7.89
N GLU A 90 -0.37 -4.88 -8.01
CA GLU A 90 -1.16 -5.10 -9.22
C GLU A 90 -1.10 -3.95 -10.23
N LEU A 91 -1.19 -2.71 -9.76
CA LEU A 91 -1.21 -1.49 -10.58
C LEU A 91 0.17 -0.87 -10.75
N GLY A 92 1.10 -1.18 -9.84
CA GLY A 92 2.39 -0.50 -9.77
C GLY A 92 2.29 0.92 -9.18
N PRO A 93 3.41 1.65 -9.16
CA PRO A 93 3.50 2.97 -8.55
C PRO A 93 2.62 4.04 -9.21
N GLY A 94 2.17 3.80 -10.45
CA GLY A 94 1.30 4.73 -11.19
C GLY A 94 -0.12 4.88 -10.64
N ALA A 95 -0.48 4.14 -9.59
CA ALA A 95 -1.73 4.34 -8.85
C ALA A 95 -1.75 5.65 -8.04
N TRP A 96 -0.58 6.26 -7.77
CA TRP A 96 -0.44 7.55 -7.08
C TRP A 96 0.26 8.60 -7.95
N PRO A 97 -0.38 9.06 -9.04
CA PRO A 97 0.26 9.91 -10.05
C PRO A 97 0.64 11.29 -9.49
N GLY A 98 1.88 11.71 -9.73
CA GLY A 98 2.49 12.93 -9.19
C GLY A 98 3.09 12.76 -7.78
N CYS A 99 2.82 11.65 -7.10
CA CYS A 99 3.30 11.34 -5.76
C CYS A 99 4.15 10.06 -5.71
N GLU A 100 4.38 9.40 -6.85
CA GLU A 100 5.26 8.23 -6.96
C GLU A 100 6.75 8.62 -6.92
N GLU A 101 7.09 9.81 -7.42
CA GLU A 101 8.46 10.31 -7.45
C GLU A 101 8.88 10.81 -6.06
N GLY A 102 10.02 10.32 -5.57
CA GLY A 102 10.59 10.77 -4.28
C GLY A 102 9.94 10.19 -3.02
N THR A 103 8.83 9.46 -3.12
CA THR A 103 8.23 8.73 -1.98
C THR A 103 8.89 7.38 -1.73
N GLY A 104 9.51 6.80 -2.75
CA GLY A 104 10.16 5.49 -2.68
C GLY A 104 9.40 4.39 -3.41
N LEU A 105 8.18 4.65 -3.88
CA LEU A 105 7.35 3.69 -4.61
C LEU A 105 8.01 3.14 -5.88
N LEU A 106 8.84 3.95 -6.55
CA LEU A 106 9.61 3.55 -7.74
C LEU A 106 10.78 2.60 -7.46
N GLN A 107 11.19 2.44 -6.19
CA GLN A 107 12.28 1.52 -5.81
C GLN A 107 11.78 0.11 -5.51
N THR A 108 10.46 -0.07 -5.41
CA THR A 108 9.83 -1.38 -5.40
C THR A 108 10.09 -2.03 -6.75
N PRO A 109 10.65 -3.26 -6.82
CA PRO A 109 10.83 -3.93 -8.10
C PRO A 109 9.48 -3.98 -8.81
N ALA A 110 9.38 -3.30 -9.96
CA ALA A 110 8.16 -3.22 -10.72
C ALA A 110 7.63 -4.63 -11.00
N PRO A 111 6.30 -4.87 -10.91
CA PRO A 111 5.74 -6.12 -11.40
C PRO A 111 6.18 -6.30 -12.86
N THR A 112 6.77 -7.45 -13.19
CA THR A 112 7.25 -7.78 -14.54
C THR A 112 6.05 -8.06 -15.46
N GLY A 113 5.24 -7.04 -15.71
CA GLY A 113 4.06 -7.06 -16.57
C GLY A 113 3.90 -5.68 -17.21
N PRO A 114 3.23 -5.58 -18.38
CA PRO A 114 2.98 -4.29 -18.99
C PRO A 114 2.16 -3.44 -18.01
N ALA A 115 2.73 -2.31 -17.58
CA ALA A 115 2.05 -1.32 -16.75
C ALA A 115 0.71 -1.00 -17.40
N ALA A 116 -0.39 -1.36 -16.73
CA ALA A 116 -1.70 -0.90 -17.10
C ALA A 116 -1.67 0.62 -16.90
N GLN A 117 -1.59 1.36 -18.01
CA GLN A 117 -1.68 2.81 -17.95
C GLN A 117 -2.97 3.17 -17.22
N PRO A 118 -2.97 4.10 -16.25
CA PRO A 118 -4.21 4.62 -15.72
C PRO A 118 -4.96 5.21 -16.91
N THR A 119 -6.07 4.56 -17.28
CA THR A 119 -6.97 5.12 -18.28
C THR A 119 -7.47 6.43 -17.69
N PRO A 120 -7.30 7.57 -18.38
CA PRO A 120 -7.93 8.80 -17.93
C PRO A 120 -9.42 8.49 -17.75
N ALA A 121 -9.92 8.62 -16.52
CA ALA A 121 -11.35 8.52 -16.26
C ALA A 121 -12.02 9.56 -17.18
N GLN A 122 -12.62 9.08 -18.27
CA GLN A 122 -13.44 9.92 -19.12
C GLN A 122 -14.55 10.51 -18.22
N PRO A 123 -14.77 11.83 -18.24
CA PRO A 123 -15.92 12.42 -17.59
C PRO A 123 -17.16 11.71 -18.13
N GLY A 124 -17.86 11.00 -17.25
CA GLY A 124 -19.10 10.31 -17.56
C GLY A 124 -20.08 11.31 -18.16
N GLU A 125 -20.34 11.16 -19.44
CA GLU A 125 -21.39 11.84 -20.16
C GLU A 125 -22.73 11.41 -19.58
N HIS A 126 -23.22 12.18 -18.60
CA HIS A 126 -24.58 12.10 -18.10
C HIS A 126 -25.53 12.44 -19.26
N THR A 127 -26.06 11.41 -19.91
CA THR A 127 -27.20 11.58 -20.82
C THR A 127 -28.48 11.63 -19.99
N PRO A 128 -29.25 12.74 -20.00
CA PRO A 128 -30.58 12.74 -19.41
C PRO A 128 -31.49 11.87 -20.29
N SER A 129 -31.87 10.71 -19.76
CA SER A 129 -32.85 9.82 -20.37
C SER A 129 -34.21 10.52 -20.42
N THR A 130 -34.63 10.93 -21.62
CA THR A 130 -36.01 11.33 -21.90
C THR A 130 -36.77 10.05 -22.28
N GLY A 131 -37.80 9.72 -21.51
CA GLY A 131 -38.72 8.61 -21.77
C GLY A 131 -40.18 9.07 -21.65
N PRO A 132 -41.11 8.25 -22.17
CA PRO A 132 -42.00 8.58 -23.30
C PRO A 132 -43.19 9.48 -22.98
#